data_AF-A0A970B030-F1
#
_entry.id   AF-A0A970B030-F1
#
_cell.length_a   1.000
_cell.length_b   1.000
_cell.length_c   1.000
_cell.angle_alpha   90.00
_cell.angle_beta   90.00
_cell.angle_gamma   90.00
#
_symmetry.space_group_name_H-M   'P 1'
#
loop_
_entity.id
_entity.type
_entity.pdbx_description
1 polymer ?
#
loop_
_entity_poly.entity_id
_entity_poly.type
_entity_poly.pdbx_seq_one_letter_code
_entity_poly.pdbx_strand_id
1 'polypeptide(L)'
;MAAAAGGVSMAQDRPTAAPAPLHVGLLWHTFKSENLGVGALTLANMNLIAAAVEAVGRQPVFHLMGSRGQVDYSAEAAYPNDFVNVGYKALANPTSDLHRTMARCDIVFDIGSGDSFSDI
;
A
#
# COMPACT_ATOMS: atom_id res chain seq x y z
N MET A 1 38.88 52.48 10.58
CA MET A 1 37.74 52.28 9.66
C MET A 1 38.20 51.44 8.48
N ALA A 2 37.96 50.13 8.52
CA ALA A 2 37.93 49.23 7.36
C ALA A 2 37.33 47.90 7.86
N ALA A 3 36.05 47.68 7.56
CA ALA A 3 35.36 46.42 7.81
C ALA A 3 35.57 45.51 6.59
N ALA A 4 36.09 44.30 6.80
CA ALA A 4 36.12 43.26 5.78
C ALA A 4 34.92 42.34 5.97
N ALA A 5 34.12 42.24 4.92
CA ALA A 5 32.82 41.58 4.88
C ALA A 5 32.91 40.06 5.09
N GLY A 6 31.99 39.54 5.91
CA GLY A 6 31.78 38.10 6.08
C GLY A 6 31.20 37.48 4.81
N GLY A 7 31.90 36.48 4.28
CA GLY A 7 31.37 35.58 3.26
C GLY A 7 30.43 34.58 3.91
N VAL A 8 29.13 34.70 3.63
CA VAL A 8 28.15 33.66 3.95
C VAL A 8 28.38 32.51 2.96
N SER A 9 28.86 31.39 3.46
CA SER A 9 28.93 30.13 2.70
C SER A 9 27.51 29.68 2.38
N MET A 10 27.08 29.89 1.14
CA MET A 10 25.91 29.25 0.56
C MET A 10 26.21 27.74 0.44
N ALA A 11 25.95 27.00 1.52
CA ALA A 11 25.85 25.55 1.44
C ALA A 11 24.71 25.25 0.47
N GLN A 12 25.05 24.79 -0.73
CA GLN A 12 24.08 24.35 -1.72
C GLN A 12 23.28 23.22 -1.08
N ASP A 13 21.98 23.45 -0.90
CA ASP A 13 21.04 22.48 -0.40
C ASP A 13 21.04 21.31 -1.38
N ARG A 14 21.68 20.20 -0.99
CA ARG A 14 21.69 18.98 -1.79
C ARG A 14 20.23 18.51 -1.82
N PRO A 15 19.59 18.29 -2.99
CA PRO A 15 18.26 17.74 -3.02
C PRO A 15 18.26 16.44 -2.21
N THR A 16 17.59 16.43 -1.08
CA THR A 16 17.35 15.23 -0.29
C THR A 16 16.59 14.29 -1.19
N ALA A 17 17.15 13.10 -1.43
CA ALA A 17 16.48 12.07 -2.20
C ALA A 17 15.06 11.88 -1.65
N ALA A 18 14.07 11.80 -2.54
CA ALA A 18 12.68 11.59 -2.13
C ALA A 18 12.61 10.40 -1.15
N PRO A 19 11.78 10.48 -0.09
CA PRO A 19 11.64 9.39 0.86
C PRO A 19 11.31 8.09 0.10
N ALA A 20 11.90 6.97 0.54
CA ALA A 20 11.60 5.67 -0.05
C ALA A 20 10.07 5.40 -0.04
N PRO A 21 9.51 4.69 -1.04
CA PRO A 21 8.10 4.29 -1.02
C PRO A 21 7.74 3.44 0.20
N LEU A 22 6.54 3.61 0.74
CA LEU A 22 6.00 2.85 1.87
C LEU A 22 5.22 1.65 1.33
N HIS A 23 5.69 0.44 1.63
CA HIS A 23 5.08 -0.80 1.16
C HIS A 23 3.97 -1.22 2.12
N VAL A 24 2.72 -1.15 1.67
CA VAL A 24 1.51 -1.44 2.45
C VAL A 24 0.92 -2.77 2.02
N GLY A 25 0.85 -3.74 2.94
CA GLY A 25 0.10 -4.97 2.74
C GLY A 25 -1.39 -4.79 3.04
N LEU A 26 -2.24 -5.25 2.14
CA LEU A 26 -3.69 -5.31 2.33
C LEU A 26 -4.09 -6.79 2.39
N LEU A 27 -4.13 -7.36 3.60
CA LEU A 27 -4.47 -8.75 3.85
C LEU A 27 -5.99 -8.93 3.85
N TRP A 28 -6.45 -10.01 3.22
CA TRP A 28 -7.85 -10.29 2.91
C TRP A 28 -8.56 -9.19 2.13
N HIS A 29 -7.81 -8.43 1.34
CA HIS A 29 -8.35 -7.47 0.38
C HIS A 29 -8.23 -8.03 -1.04
N THR A 30 -9.16 -7.65 -1.90
CA THR A 30 -9.11 -8.04 -3.31
C THR A 30 -9.90 -7.08 -4.19
N PHE A 31 -9.32 -6.75 -5.35
CA PHE A 31 -10.07 -6.14 -6.46
C PHE A 31 -10.81 -7.16 -7.30
N LYS A 32 -10.58 -8.45 -7.06
CA LYS A 32 -11.12 -9.54 -7.87
C LYS A 32 -12.20 -10.24 -7.05
N SER A 33 -13.45 -9.81 -7.17
CA SER A 33 -14.56 -10.30 -6.35
C SER A 33 -15.90 -10.08 -7.04
N GLU A 34 -16.77 -11.08 -7.01
CA GLU A 34 -18.17 -10.97 -7.43
C GLU A 34 -19.00 -10.14 -6.43
N ASN A 35 -18.54 -10.03 -5.19
CA ASN A 35 -19.12 -9.18 -4.18
C ASN A 35 -18.63 -7.72 -4.39
N LEU A 36 -19.55 -6.86 -4.81
CA LEU A 36 -19.30 -5.43 -5.04
C LEU A 36 -18.82 -4.71 -3.77
N GLY A 37 -19.38 -5.06 -2.61
CA GLY A 37 -19.02 -4.50 -1.32
C GLY A 37 -17.54 -4.75 -0.97
N VAL A 38 -17.02 -5.95 -1.24
CA VAL A 38 -15.60 -6.28 -1.03
C VAL A 38 -14.70 -5.43 -1.92
N GLY A 39 -15.06 -5.28 -3.20
CA GLY A 39 -14.30 -4.44 -4.14
C GLY A 39 -14.30 -2.97 -3.73
N ALA A 40 -15.47 -2.42 -3.41
CA ALA A 40 -15.65 -1.04 -2.97
C ALA A 40 -14.91 -0.77 -1.64
N LEU A 41 -15.00 -1.67 -0.66
CA LEU A 41 -14.29 -1.57 0.60
C LEU A 41 -12.77 -1.58 0.38
N THR A 42 -12.28 -2.43 -0.53
CA THR A 42 -10.85 -2.49 -0.86
C THR A 42 -10.34 -1.18 -1.44
N LEU A 43 -11.07 -0.58 -2.39
CA LEU A 43 -10.73 0.72 -2.97
C LEU A 43 -10.79 1.85 -1.93
N ALA A 44 -11.83 1.87 -1.09
CA ALA A 44 -11.98 2.86 -0.03
C ALA A 44 -10.83 2.81 0.97
N ASN A 45 -10.46 1.62 1.44
CA ASN A 45 -9.32 1.45 2.36
C ASN A 45 -8.01 1.87 1.73
N MET A 46 -7.75 1.47 0.47
CA MET A 46 -6.56 1.91 -0.26
C MET A 46 -6.45 3.44 -0.28
N ASN A 47 -7.54 4.13 -0.62
CA ASN A 47 -7.55 5.60 -0.70
C ASN A 47 -7.35 6.28 0.66
N LEU A 48 -7.98 5.77 1.72
CA LEU A 48 -7.80 6.30 3.07
C LEU A 48 -6.36 6.11 3.57
N ILE A 49 -5.78 4.93 3.35
CA ILE A 49 -4.39 4.64 3.73
C ILE A 49 -3.43 5.50 2.89
N ALA A 50 -3.66 5.63 1.58
CA ALA A 50 -2.84 6.47 0.72
C ALA A 50 -2.81 7.92 1.21
N ALA A 51 -3.97 8.49 1.53
CA ALA A 51 -4.05 9.85 2.08
C ALA A 51 -3.23 9.99 3.39
N ALA A 52 -3.25 8.97 4.26
CA ALA A 52 -2.43 8.97 5.48
C ALA A 52 -0.92 8.86 5.21
N VAL A 53 -0.52 8.04 4.22
CA VAL A 53 0.89 7.90 3.80
C VAL A 53 1.41 9.19 3.16
N GLU A 54 0.59 9.82 2.32
CA GLU A 54 0.92 11.10 1.67
C GLU A 54 0.97 12.26 2.66
N ALA A 55 0.12 12.26 3.70
CA ALA A 55 0.14 13.26 4.76
C ALA A 55 1.46 13.29 5.55
N VAL A 56 2.22 12.19 5.55
CA VAL A 56 3.58 12.12 6.13
C VAL A 56 4.69 12.25 5.08
N GLY A 57 4.36 12.69 3.86
CA GLY A 57 5.30 12.98 2.79
C GLY A 57 5.90 11.75 2.11
N ARG A 58 5.25 10.58 2.19
CA ARG A 58 5.71 9.34 1.56
C ARG A 58 4.80 8.93 0.40
N GLN A 59 5.30 8.02 -0.44
CA GLN A 59 4.56 7.46 -1.58
C GLN A 59 4.11 6.04 -1.25
N PRO A 60 2.81 5.71 -1.35
CA PRO A 60 2.34 4.36 -1.05
C PRO A 60 2.54 3.39 -2.23
N VAL A 61 2.88 2.14 -1.92
CA VAL A 61 2.84 0.99 -2.84
C VAL A 61 2.06 -0.13 -2.16
N PHE A 62 1.02 -0.63 -2.81
CA PHE A 62 0.10 -1.59 -2.20
C PHE A 62 0.36 -3.03 -2.64
N HIS A 63 0.21 -3.96 -1.71
CA HIS A 63 0.34 -5.39 -1.94
C HIS A 63 -0.93 -6.10 -1.46
N LEU A 64 -1.82 -6.43 -2.38
CA LEU A 64 -3.09 -7.07 -2.06
C LEU A 64 -2.89 -8.58 -1.90
N MET A 65 -3.43 -9.14 -0.83
CA MET A 65 -3.34 -10.57 -0.52
C MET A 65 -4.72 -11.07 -0.15
N GLY A 66 -5.40 -11.74 -1.08
CA GLY A 66 -6.78 -12.16 -0.87
C GLY A 66 -7.26 -13.23 -1.83
N SER A 67 -8.54 -13.54 -1.79
CA SER A 67 -9.19 -14.45 -2.71
C SER A 67 -9.31 -13.83 -4.11
N ARG A 68 -9.31 -14.67 -5.15
CA ARG A 68 -9.52 -14.27 -6.54
C ARG A 68 -10.91 -14.69 -7.00
N GLY A 69 -11.79 -13.72 -7.20
CA GLY A 69 -13.04 -13.83 -7.95
C GLY A 69 -12.88 -13.50 -9.44
N GLN A 70 -14.00 -13.46 -10.16
CA GLN A 70 -14.05 -13.26 -11.61
C GLN A 70 -14.18 -11.80 -12.06
N VAL A 71 -14.86 -10.95 -11.29
CA VAL A 71 -15.03 -9.52 -11.60
C VAL A 71 -13.80 -8.75 -11.13
N ASP A 72 -13.28 -7.84 -11.96
CA ASP A 72 -12.01 -7.13 -11.70
C ASP A 72 -12.21 -5.61 -11.61
N TYR A 73 -11.93 -5.05 -10.43
CA TYR A 73 -12.00 -3.62 -10.13
C TYR A 73 -10.63 -2.94 -10.14
N SER A 74 -9.56 -3.61 -10.57
CA SER A 74 -8.20 -3.06 -10.47
C SER A 74 -7.98 -1.78 -11.27
N ALA A 75 -8.82 -1.53 -12.28
CA ALA A 75 -8.79 -0.30 -13.09
C ALA A 75 -9.15 0.96 -12.28
N GLU A 76 -9.86 0.80 -11.16
CA GLU A 76 -10.27 1.90 -10.27
C GLU A 76 -9.17 2.28 -9.25
N ALA A 77 -8.09 1.48 -9.18
CA ALA A 77 -7.00 1.73 -8.25
C ALA A 77 -6.05 2.81 -8.78
N ALA A 78 -5.92 3.91 -8.04
CA ALA A 78 -5.07 5.04 -8.42
C ALA A 78 -3.58 4.86 -8.11
N TYR A 79 -3.23 3.87 -7.30
CA TYR A 79 -1.87 3.68 -6.76
C TYR A 79 -1.22 2.40 -7.28
N PRO A 80 0.13 2.36 -7.37
CA PRO A 80 0.85 1.15 -7.72
C PRO A 80 0.45 -0.01 -6.80
N ASN A 81 0.06 -1.13 -7.42
CA ASN A 81 -0.38 -2.29 -6.68
C ASN A 81 -0.01 -3.60 -7.37
N ASP A 82 0.15 -4.66 -6.58
CA ASP A 82 0.18 -6.04 -7.04
C ASP A 82 -0.82 -6.90 -6.24
N PHE A 83 -1.08 -8.12 -6.73
CA PHE A 83 -2.04 -9.04 -6.13
C PHE A 83 -1.48 -10.45 -6.02
N VAL A 84 -1.59 -11.03 -4.81
CA VAL A 84 -1.32 -12.42 -4.52
C VAL A 84 -2.60 -13.14 -4.15
N ASN A 85 -2.90 -14.22 -4.88
CA ASN A 85 -4.02 -15.08 -4.55
C ASN A 85 -3.71 -15.94 -3.33
N VAL A 86 -4.51 -15.82 -2.28
CA VAL A 86 -4.36 -16.58 -1.03
C VAL A 86 -5.32 -17.76 -1.04
N GLY A 87 -4.79 -18.95 -1.31
CA GLY A 87 -5.49 -20.23 -1.10
C GLY A 87 -5.03 -20.92 0.19
N TYR A 88 -5.75 -21.97 0.62
CA TYR A 88 -5.46 -22.70 1.86
C TYR A 88 -3.99 -23.18 1.98
N LYS A 89 -3.36 -23.59 0.87
CA LYS A 89 -1.95 -24.02 0.86
C LYS A 89 -0.98 -22.87 1.16
N ALA A 90 -1.32 -21.63 0.79
CA ALA A 90 -0.47 -20.48 1.03
C ALA A 90 -0.40 -20.13 2.53
N LEU A 91 -1.48 -20.39 3.28
CA LEU A 91 -1.54 -20.18 4.73
C LEU A 91 -0.65 -21.16 5.50
N ALA A 92 -0.64 -22.43 5.09
CA ALA A 92 0.11 -23.47 5.78
C ALA A 92 1.62 -23.50 5.43
N ASN A 93 2.04 -22.79 4.37
CA ASN A 93 3.41 -22.81 3.89
C ASN A 93 4.12 -21.48 4.21
N PRO A 94 5.10 -21.42 5.12
CA PRO A 94 5.83 -20.20 5.48
C PRO A 94 6.72 -19.67 4.34
N THR A 95 6.95 -20.45 3.30
CA THR A 95 7.66 -20.02 2.09
C THR A 95 6.70 -19.74 0.92
N SER A 96 5.43 -19.47 1.19
CA SER A 96 4.46 -19.11 0.15
C SER A 96 4.62 -17.67 -0.33
N ASP A 97 4.00 -17.33 -1.46
CA ASP A 97 3.96 -15.94 -1.94
C ASP A 97 3.28 -15.00 -0.96
N LEU A 98 2.33 -15.49 -0.16
CA LEU A 98 1.71 -14.73 0.93
C LEU A 98 2.79 -14.27 1.93
N HIS A 99 3.56 -15.21 2.48
CA HIS A 99 4.59 -14.89 3.48
C HIS A 99 5.71 -14.02 2.90
N ARG A 100 6.14 -14.31 1.65
CA ARG A 100 7.11 -13.47 0.94
C ARG A 100 6.61 -12.04 0.74
N THR A 101 5.33 -11.87 0.42
CA THR A 101 4.74 -10.55 0.20
C THR A 101 4.60 -9.80 1.51
N MET A 102 4.08 -10.44 2.56
CA MET A 102 4.01 -9.85 3.91
C MET A 102 5.39 -9.39 4.40
N ALA A 103 6.45 -10.17 4.15
CA ALA A 103 7.81 -9.83 4.57
C ALA A 103 8.41 -8.61 3.83
N ARG A 104 7.83 -8.19 2.71
CA ARG A 104 8.23 -6.99 1.96
C ARG A 104 7.50 -5.73 2.42
N CYS A 105 6.43 -5.87 3.19
CA CYS A 105 5.60 -4.75 3.63
C CYS A 105 6.18 -4.10 4.90
N ASP A 106 6.11 -2.77 4.95
CA ASP A 106 6.40 -1.98 6.16
C ASP A 106 5.26 -2.11 7.19
N ILE A 107 4.03 -2.27 6.70
CA ILE A 107 2.80 -2.38 7.50
C ILE A 107 1.79 -3.27 6.78
N VAL A 108 0.95 -3.99 7.53
CA VAL A 108 -0.14 -4.80 6.98
C VAL A 108 -1.46 -4.45 7.66
N PHE A 109 -2.50 -4.22 6.86
CA PHE A 109 -3.87 -4.03 7.31
C PHE A 109 -4.71 -5.26 6.96
N ASP A 110 -5.49 -5.73 7.92
CA ASP A 110 -6.37 -6.90 7.80
C ASP A 110 -7.82 -6.47 8.12
N ILE A 111 -8.76 -6.85 7.24
CA ILE A 111 -10.20 -6.57 7.39
C ILE A 111 -11.06 -7.85 7.39
N GLY A 112 -10.47 -9.04 7.49
CA GLY A 112 -11.22 -10.30 7.52
C GLY A 112 -12.07 -10.56 6.28
N SER A 113 -11.67 -10.07 5.10
CA SER A 113 -12.42 -10.18 3.84
C SER A 113 -13.75 -9.41 3.78
N GLY A 114 -14.04 -8.53 4.75
CA GLY A 114 -15.30 -7.80 4.82
C GLY A 114 -16.48 -8.62 5.33
N ASP A 115 -16.20 -9.70 6.08
CA ASP A 115 -17.11 -10.80 6.51
C ASP A 115 -18.47 -10.40 7.14
N SER A 116 -18.67 -9.13 7.44
CA SER A 116 -19.92 -8.59 7.98
C SER A 116 -20.35 -7.25 7.36
N PHE A 117 -19.51 -6.62 6.54
CA PHE A 117 -19.77 -5.29 5.95
C PHE A 117 -20.10 -5.36 4.46
N SER A 118 -19.73 -6.45 3.78
CA SER A 118 -19.87 -6.57 2.33
C SER A 118 -21.09 -7.35 1.86
N ASP A 119 -21.95 -7.86 2.76
CA ASP A 119 -23.22 -8.50 2.38
C ASP A 119 -24.25 -7.44 1.93
N ILE A 120 -23.98 -6.83 0.78
CA ILE A 120 -24.88 -5.93 0.03
C ILE A 120 -25.37 -6.64 -1.23
#